data_AF-A0AAQ3Y7T3-F1
#
_entry.id   AF-A0AAQ3Y7T3-F1
#
_cell.length_a   1.000
_cell.length_b   1.000
_cell.length_c   1.000
_cell.angle_alpha   90.00
_cell.angle_beta   90.00
_cell.angle_gamma   90.00
#
_symmetry.space_group_name_H-M   'P 1'
#
loop_
_entity.id
_entity.type
_entity.pdbx_description
1 polymer ?
#
loop_
_entity_poly.entity_id
_entity_poly.type
_entity_poly.pdbx_seq_one_letter_code
_entity_poly.pdbx_strand_id
1 'polypeptide(L)'
;MKNKVLKVAVGSLALSMVGLVGYQAKAEASYMDEFPYVYVVPEAMKESLAYEIRGSETEDEASLRDQFQLFTKANLATVRAMESEGEYSTLEGIQHVTNLEAYGVEGKTSVVDPRLLSKNTKMKNLEISGSFYSIDFLKNLSKLERLDLRNTSETTDEYRALLGEKDRKVRPLFDLSVLDSLNNLKSIRVQSEGFTEPVALKKSMTNYTMVSPIVLPQVFVDKGAKVIIESEDQNFTYQDDVLSWAQLSSDTKELHFSWHVEDWTYFGEATIPVLWK
;
A
#
# COMPACT_ATOMS: atom_id res chain seq x y z
N MET A 1 22.55 42.48 24.70
CA MET A 1 22.59 41.52 23.57
C MET A 1 23.50 40.38 23.95
N LYS A 2 22.96 39.19 24.26
CA LYS A 2 23.74 37.98 24.56
C LYS A 2 23.24 36.88 23.62
N ASN A 3 23.99 36.63 22.55
CA ASN A 3 23.79 35.50 21.66
C ASN A 3 24.03 34.20 22.45
N LYS A 4 22.99 33.39 22.64
CA LYS A 4 23.14 32.00 23.03
C LYS A 4 23.34 31.19 21.75
N VAL A 5 24.55 30.71 21.53
CA VAL A 5 24.87 29.72 20.50
C VAL A 5 24.32 28.38 20.99
N LEU A 6 23.29 27.87 20.31
CA LEU A 6 22.76 26.53 20.50
C LEU A 6 23.79 25.53 19.95
N LYS A 7 24.43 24.76 20.82
CA LYS A 7 25.32 23.65 20.42
C LYS A 7 24.45 22.44 20.08
N VAL A 8 24.18 22.22 18.80
CA VAL A 8 23.64 20.95 18.31
C VAL A 8 24.81 19.97 18.22
N ALA A 9 24.81 18.95 19.09
CA ALA A 9 25.75 17.84 19.00
C ALA A 9 25.25 16.89 17.91
N VAL A 10 25.77 17.05 16.70
CA VAL A 10 25.62 16.05 15.63
C VAL A 10 26.61 14.91 15.95
N GLY A 11 26.09 13.84 16.53
CA GLY A 11 26.87 12.62 16.78
C GLY A 11 27.12 11.88 15.47
N SER A 12 28.36 11.92 15.01
CA SER A 12 28.85 11.09 13.90
C SER A 12 29.05 9.64 14.38
N LEU A 13 28.17 8.73 13.94
CA LEU A 13 28.33 7.29 14.15
C LEU A 13 29.22 6.70 13.05
N ALA A 14 30.48 6.46 13.40
CA ALA A 14 31.36 5.61 12.62
C ALA A 14 31.00 4.13 12.85
N LEU A 15 30.63 3.43 11.77
CA LEU A 15 30.44 1.98 11.76
C LEU A 15 31.79 1.26 12.02
N SER A 16 31.84 0.38 13.01
CA SER A 16 32.80 -0.74 13.03
C SER A 16 32.11 -2.07 13.36
N MET A 17 31.95 -2.81 12.27
CA MET A 17 31.78 -4.26 12.08
C MET A 17 31.75 -5.25 13.27
N VAL A 18 30.69 -6.09 13.20
CA VAL A 18 30.66 -7.56 13.33
C VAL A 18 30.68 -8.14 14.76
N GLY A 19 29.50 -8.58 15.25
CA GLY A 19 29.43 -9.60 16.31
C GLY A 19 28.18 -9.68 17.22
N LEU A 20 27.22 -8.75 17.16
CA LEU A 20 26.19 -8.59 18.22
C LEU A 20 24.75 -8.37 17.69
N VAL A 21 24.39 -9.05 16.58
CA VAL A 21 23.23 -8.70 15.74
C VAL A 21 21.85 -8.86 16.42
N GLY A 22 21.71 -9.59 17.53
CA GLY A 22 20.40 -9.85 18.16
C GLY A 22 19.99 -8.91 19.31
N TYR A 23 20.94 -8.52 20.16
CA TYR A 23 20.64 -7.75 21.38
C TYR A 23 20.74 -6.24 21.18
N GLN A 24 21.61 -5.77 20.27
CA GLN A 24 21.75 -4.34 19.99
C GLN A 24 20.57 -3.78 19.19
N ALA A 25 20.02 -4.53 18.23
CA ALA A 25 18.88 -4.06 17.43
C ALA A 25 17.64 -3.69 18.28
N LYS A 26 17.40 -4.42 19.38
CA LYS A 26 16.27 -4.15 20.27
C LYS A 26 16.51 -2.98 21.22
N ALA A 27 17.76 -2.75 21.62
CA ALA A 27 18.16 -1.61 22.45
C ALA A 27 18.30 -0.32 21.63
N GLU A 28 18.81 -0.40 20.40
CA GLU A 28 18.93 0.73 19.48
C GLU A 28 17.56 1.20 18.97
N ALA A 29 16.63 0.28 18.71
CA ALA A 29 15.24 0.63 18.40
C ALA A 29 14.56 1.37 19.58
N SER A 30 14.88 1.01 20.82
CA SER A 30 14.36 1.68 22.02
C SER A 30 14.90 3.10 22.20
N TYR A 31 16.18 3.34 21.84
CA TYR A 31 16.78 4.68 21.95
C TYR A 31 16.27 5.64 20.87
N MET A 32 16.02 5.15 19.65
CA MET A 32 15.46 5.97 18.56
C MET A 32 14.08 6.55 18.91
N ASP A 33 13.26 5.82 19.68
CA ASP A 33 11.94 6.27 20.13
C ASP A 33 12.00 7.36 21.21
N GLU A 34 13.14 7.57 21.87
CA GLU A 34 13.32 8.62 22.88
C GLU A 34 13.70 9.98 22.28
N PHE A 35 14.20 10.01 21.04
CA PHE A 35 14.53 11.28 20.41
C PHE A 35 13.27 12.09 20.09
N PRO A 36 13.26 13.41 20.34
CA PRO A 36 12.11 14.26 20.04
C PRO A 36 11.98 14.56 18.55
N TYR A 37 12.92 14.09 17.72
CA TYR A 37 12.99 14.35 16.29
C TYR A 37 12.71 13.08 15.48
N VAL A 38 12.16 13.26 14.30
CA VAL A 38 11.83 12.21 13.35
C VAL A 38 12.46 12.57 12.01
N TYR A 39 13.14 11.59 11.42
CA TYR A 39 13.58 11.67 10.04
C TYR A 39 12.50 11.06 9.15
N VAL A 40 12.03 11.82 8.18
CA VAL A 40 11.03 11.38 7.19
C VAL A 40 11.76 11.12 5.89
N VAL A 41 11.69 9.89 5.39
CA VAL A 41 12.49 9.48 4.23
C VAL A 41 11.94 10.09 2.93
N PRO A 42 10.64 9.99 2.61
CA PRO A 42 10.16 10.43 1.31
C PRO A 42 10.09 11.95 1.18
N GLU A 43 10.64 12.50 0.09
CA GLU A 43 10.66 13.96 -0.17
C GLU A 43 9.26 14.56 -0.22
N ALA A 44 8.36 13.99 -1.00
CA ALA A 44 7.00 14.51 -1.11
C ALA A 44 6.23 14.44 0.23
N MET A 45 6.53 13.47 1.10
CA MET A 45 5.97 13.44 2.45
C MET A 45 6.57 14.55 3.33
N LYS A 46 7.87 14.85 3.20
CA LYS A 46 8.50 15.98 3.87
C LYS A 46 7.88 17.31 3.44
N GLU A 47 7.65 17.50 2.14
CA GLU A 47 7.01 18.71 1.61
C GLU A 47 5.58 18.87 2.13
N SER A 48 4.79 17.79 2.09
CA SER A 48 3.43 17.76 2.66
C SER A 48 3.43 18.08 4.15
N LEU A 49 4.29 17.43 4.94
CA LEU A 49 4.42 17.71 6.37
C LEU A 49 4.85 19.16 6.65
N ALA A 50 5.82 19.66 5.90
CA ALA A 50 6.32 21.03 6.04
C ALA A 50 5.22 22.06 5.75
N TYR A 51 4.33 21.76 4.80
CA TYR A 51 3.14 22.57 4.53
C TYR A 51 2.16 22.57 5.70
N GLU A 52 1.79 21.39 6.20
CA GLU A 52 0.79 21.22 7.28
C GLU A 52 1.20 21.87 8.60
N ILE A 53 2.50 21.86 8.92
CA ILE A 53 3.00 22.43 10.17
C ILE A 53 3.37 23.91 10.06
N ARG A 54 3.40 24.47 8.84
CA ARG A 54 3.86 25.83 8.58
C ARG A 54 3.07 26.84 9.41
N GLY A 55 3.79 27.67 10.16
CA GLY A 55 3.18 28.73 10.99
C GLY A 55 2.76 28.28 12.39
N SER A 56 2.86 26.98 12.69
CA SER A 56 2.75 26.46 14.06
C SER A 56 4.11 26.21 14.73
N GLU A 57 5.17 26.21 13.93
CA GLU A 57 6.54 25.96 14.36
C GLU A 57 7.18 27.15 15.08
N THR A 58 8.06 26.85 16.02
CA THR A 58 9.04 27.80 16.54
C THR A 58 10.17 28.05 15.53
N GLU A 59 10.94 29.14 15.70
CA GLU A 59 12.11 29.43 14.85
C GLU A 59 13.15 28.28 14.86
N ASP A 60 13.37 27.67 16.02
CA ASP A 60 14.29 26.53 16.17
C ASP A 60 13.79 25.30 15.40
N GLU A 61 12.48 25.03 15.41
CA GLU A 61 11.87 23.91 14.69
C GLU A 61 11.92 24.11 13.17
N ALA A 62 11.60 25.32 12.70
CA ALA A 62 11.75 25.67 11.29
C ALA A 62 13.21 25.52 10.84
N SER A 63 14.16 25.96 11.67
CA SER A 63 15.60 25.81 11.40
C SER A 63 16.03 24.34 11.35
N LEU A 64 15.50 23.48 12.20
CA LEU A 64 15.80 22.04 12.19
C LEU A 64 15.30 21.37 10.91
N ARG A 65 14.08 21.69 10.49
CA ARG A 65 13.51 21.21 9.23
C ARG A 65 14.35 21.67 8.04
N ASP A 66 14.62 22.97 7.95
CA ASP A 66 15.26 23.55 6.77
C ASP A 66 16.73 23.12 6.61
N GLN A 67 17.44 22.89 7.72
CA GLN A 67 18.86 22.50 7.69
C GLN A 67 19.09 20.99 7.69
N PHE A 68 18.25 20.23 8.41
CA PHE A 68 18.47 18.80 8.66
C PHE A 68 17.35 17.90 8.20
N GLN A 69 16.25 18.46 7.66
CA GLN A 69 15.05 17.72 7.26
C GLN A 69 14.45 16.89 8.41
N LEU A 70 14.59 17.41 9.64
CA LEU A 70 14.08 16.79 10.85
C LEU A 70 12.80 17.48 11.31
N PHE A 71 11.83 16.66 11.72
CA PHE A 71 10.55 17.12 12.28
C PHE A 71 10.51 16.81 13.77
N THR A 72 9.94 17.69 14.59
CA THR A 72 9.68 17.33 16.00
C THR A 72 8.46 16.42 16.10
N LYS A 73 8.48 15.47 17.03
CA LYS A 73 7.30 14.66 17.38
C LYS A 73 6.12 15.54 17.81
N ALA A 74 6.41 16.70 18.41
CA ALA A 74 5.40 17.69 18.77
C ALA A 74 4.69 18.24 17.53
N ASN A 75 5.43 18.66 16.51
CA ASN A 75 4.87 19.13 15.24
C ASN A 75 4.09 18.03 14.52
N LEU A 76 4.64 16.81 14.43
CA LEU A 76 3.92 15.70 13.80
C LEU A 76 2.61 15.33 14.55
N ALA A 77 2.53 15.60 15.85
CA ALA A 77 1.31 15.39 16.62
C ALA A 77 0.23 16.46 16.35
N THR A 78 0.53 17.59 15.72
CA THR A 78 -0.48 18.60 15.35
C THR A 78 -1.18 18.26 14.03
N VAL A 79 -0.51 17.53 13.15
CA VAL A 79 -1.03 17.14 11.84
C VAL A 79 -2.27 16.24 11.98
N ARG A 80 -3.28 16.49 11.14
CA ARG A 80 -4.57 15.78 11.12
C ARG A 80 -4.94 15.26 9.74
N ALA A 81 -4.54 15.95 8.69
CA ALA A 81 -4.73 15.54 7.32
C ALA A 81 -3.42 15.72 6.58
N MET A 82 -3.15 14.85 5.63
CA MET A 82 -2.04 14.98 4.72
C MET A 82 -2.44 14.49 3.35
N GLU A 83 -1.96 15.18 2.34
CA GLU A 83 -1.99 14.74 0.95
C GLU A 83 -0.58 14.86 0.40
N SER A 84 -0.14 13.83 -0.30
CA SER A 84 1.23 13.80 -0.81
C SER A 84 1.24 13.21 -2.22
N GLU A 85 1.85 13.92 -3.16
CA GLU A 85 1.94 13.51 -4.56
C GLU A 85 3.37 13.08 -4.91
N GLY A 86 3.53 11.96 -5.61
CA GLY A 86 4.85 11.54 -6.10
C GLY A 86 5.08 10.03 -6.14
N GLU A 87 6.33 9.65 -6.42
CA GLU A 87 6.76 8.25 -6.42
C GLU A 87 7.38 7.88 -5.06
N TYR A 88 6.80 6.88 -4.40
CA TYR A 88 7.25 6.42 -3.07
C TYR A 88 7.70 4.97 -3.14
N SER A 89 8.83 4.66 -2.52
CA SER A 89 9.22 3.28 -2.20
C SER A 89 8.96 2.93 -0.72
N THR A 90 8.61 3.93 0.10
CA THR A 90 8.37 3.78 1.54
C THR A 90 7.50 4.92 2.07
N LEU A 91 6.85 4.69 3.21
CA LEU A 91 6.13 5.69 4.00
C LEU A 91 6.84 5.98 5.35
N GLU A 92 8.13 5.66 5.45
CA GLU A 92 8.91 5.82 6.68
C GLU A 92 8.83 7.25 7.23
N GLY A 93 8.33 7.36 8.47
CA GLY A 93 8.00 8.61 9.13
C GLY A 93 6.52 8.75 9.46
N ILE A 94 5.63 8.17 8.65
CA ILE A 94 4.17 8.34 8.81
C ILE A 94 3.64 7.77 10.13
N GLN A 95 4.30 6.76 10.68
CA GLN A 95 3.96 6.17 11.97
C GLN A 95 4.06 7.16 13.14
N HIS A 96 4.80 8.25 12.97
CA HIS A 96 4.96 9.30 13.98
C HIS A 96 3.88 10.39 13.89
N VAL A 97 3.06 10.41 12.84
CA VAL A 97 1.90 11.30 12.68
C VAL A 97 0.70 10.72 13.43
N THR A 98 0.83 10.63 14.76
CA THR A 98 -0.07 9.84 15.63
C THR A 98 -1.54 10.31 15.65
N ASN A 99 -1.81 11.51 15.17
CA ASN A 99 -3.14 12.10 15.11
C ASN A 99 -3.73 12.20 13.71
N LEU A 100 -3.12 11.54 12.72
CA LEU A 100 -3.59 11.52 11.33
C LEU A 100 -5.01 10.93 11.26
N GLU A 101 -5.94 11.71 10.73
CA GLU A 101 -7.35 11.36 10.48
C GLU A 101 -7.66 11.20 8.99
N ALA A 102 -6.88 11.83 8.11
CA ALA A 102 -7.03 11.69 6.67
C ALA A 102 -5.66 11.58 5.99
N TYR A 103 -5.51 10.62 5.09
CA TYR A 103 -4.31 10.51 4.26
C TYR A 103 -4.67 10.18 2.82
N GLY A 104 -4.16 11.01 1.91
CA GLY A 104 -4.26 10.82 0.46
C GLY A 104 -2.88 10.70 -0.17
N VAL A 105 -2.70 9.72 -1.05
CA VAL A 105 -1.52 9.61 -1.92
C VAL A 105 -1.99 9.45 -3.36
N GLU A 106 -1.83 10.51 -4.14
CA GLU A 106 -2.05 10.51 -5.57
C GLU A 106 -0.70 10.42 -6.30
N GLY A 107 -0.52 9.48 -7.21
CA GLY A 107 0.73 9.36 -7.96
C GLY A 107 0.94 8.01 -8.66
N LYS A 108 1.94 7.99 -9.55
CA LYS A 108 2.43 6.79 -10.23
C LYS A 108 3.24 5.95 -9.24
N THR A 109 2.54 5.24 -8.39
CA THR A 109 3.14 4.60 -7.23
C THR A 109 3.84 3.30 -7.61
N SER A 110 5.17 3.37 -7.62
CA SER A 110 6.08 2.26 -7.28
C SER A 110 5.58 1.51 -6.04
N VAL A 111 6.02 0.26 -5.81
CA VAL A 111 5.60 -0.56 -4.66
C VAL A 111 5.74 0.23 -3.34
N VAL A 112 4.62 0.68 -2.80
CA VAL A 112 4.55 1.32 -1.48
C VAL A 112 4.34 0.22 -0.46
N ASP A 113 5.07 0.25 0.64
CA ASP A 113 4.77 -0.57 1.81
C ASP A 113 3.82 0.20 2.75
N PRO A 114 2.50 -0.05 2.69
CA PRO A 114 1.53 0.67 3.49
C PRO A 114 1.50 0.19 4.95
N ARG A 115 2.31 -0.81 5.33
CA ARG A 115 2.24 -1.41 6.68
C ARG A 115 2.48 -0.40 7.80
N LEU A 116 3.24 0.66 7.55
CA LEU A 116 3.47 1.73 8.53
C LEU A 116 2.20 2.51 8.87
N LEU A 117 1.22 2.60 7.96
CA LEU A 117 -0.09 3.22 8.20
C LEU A 117 -0.89 2.52 9.30
N SER A 118 -0.58 1.24 9.61
CA SER A 118 -1.25 0.50 10.69
C SER A 118 -1.10 1.14 12.08
N LYS A 119 -0.19 2.11 12.24
CA LYS A 119 0.04 2.87 13.48
C LYS A 119 -0.88 4.08 13.61
N ASN A 120 -1.48 4.56 12.52
CA ASN A 120 -2.33 5.74 12.50
C ASN A 120 -3.79 5.40 12.84
N THR A 121 -4.03 4.87 14.04
CA THR A 121 -5.34 4.34 14.50
C THR A 121 -6.49 5.37 14.58
N LYS A 122 -6.20 6.66 14.32
CA LYS A 122 -7.20 7.74 14.22
C LYS A 122 -7.69 7.98 12.80
N MET A 123 -7.16 7.27 11.80
CA MET A 123 -7.54 7.38 10.40
C MET A 123 -9.05 7.18 10.21
N LYS A 124 -9.68 8.12 9.51
CA LYS A 124 -11.08 8.12 9.08
C LYS A 124 -11.20 8.06 7.56
N ASN A 125 -10.28 8.69 6.84
CA ASN A 125 -10.25 8.71 5.39
C ASN A 125 -8.89 8.24 4.89
N LEU A 126 -8.87 7.21 4.04
CA LEU A 126 -7.64 6.72 3.41
C LEU A 126 -7.86 6.60 1.90
N GLU A 127 -6.99 7.26 1.14
CA GLU A 127 -6.91 7.15 -0.30
C GLU A 127 -5.47 6.85 -0.69
N ILE A 128 -5.21 5.66 -1.22
CA ILE A 128 -3.87 5.27 -1.66
C ILE A 128 -3.93 4.54 -2.99
N SER A 129 -3.11 5.01 -3.93
CA SER A 129 -2.73 4.28 -5.13
C SER A 129 -1.41 3.54 -4.88
N GLY A 130 -1.23 2.35 -5.46
CA GLY A 130 -0.03 1.55 -5.20
C GLY A 130 -0.01 0.17 -5.83
N SER A 131 1.11 -0.50 -5.59
CA SER A 131 1.24 -1.95 -5.73
C SER A 131 1.40 -2.55 -4.34
N PHE A 132 0.36 -3.23 -3.86
CA PHE A 132 0.31 -3.80 -2.51
C PHE A 132 0.12 -5.31 -2.58
N TYR A 133 0.83 -6.05 -1.73
CA TYR A 133 0.65 -7.50 -1.63
C TYR A 133 -0.49 -7.91 -0.69
N SER A 134 -0.88 -7.03 0.23
CA SER A 134 -1.90 -7.25 1.23
C SER A 134 -2.42 -5.92 1.76
N ILE A 135 -3.66 -5.95 2.23
CA ILE A 135 -4.34 -4.85 2.92
C ILE A 135 -4.51 -5.11 4.43
N ASP A 136 -3.76 -6.06 4.98
CA ASP A 136 -3.79 -6.42 6.42
C ASP A 136 -3.46 -5.26 7.36
N PHE A 137 -2.74 -4.24 6.88
CA PHE A 137 -2.43 -3.05 7.65
C PHE A 137 -3.70 -2.29 8.09
N LEU A 138 -4.82 -2.48 7.39
CA LEU A 138 -6.10 -1.88 7.70
C LEU A 138 -6.74 -2.43 8.98
N LYS A 139 -6.37 -3.64 9.46
CA LYS A 139 -6.99 -4.31 10.63
C LYS A 139 -7.07 -3.41 11.88
N ASN A 140 -6.10 -2.50 12.05
CA ASN A 140 -6.03 -1.63 13.22
C ASN A 140 -6.71 -0.27 13.03
N LEU A 141 -7.24 0.02 11.83
CA LEU A 141 -7.86 1.29 11.48
C LEU A 141 -9.36 1.29 11.78
N SER A 142 -9.75 0.89 12.99
CA SER A 142 -11.16 0.72 13.40
C SER A 142 -12.05 1.97 13.25
N LYS A 143 -11.46 3.16 13.09
CA LYS A 143 -12.17 4.44 12.87
C LYS A 143 -12.35 4.79 11.39
N LEU A 144 -11.88 3.95 10.48
CA LEU A 144 -11.94 4.21 9.05
C LEU A 144 -13.39 4.24 8.57
N GLU A 145 -13.75 5.34 7.91
CA GLU A 145 -15.09 5.62 7.38
C GLU A 145 -15.11 5.60 5.85
N ARG A 146 -14.02 6.05 5.22
CA ARG A 146 -13.83 6.06 3.76
C ARG A 146 -12.50 5.41 3.40
N LEU A 147 -12.57 4.47 2.47
CA LEU A 147 -11.43 3.77 1.90
C LEU A 147 -11.50 3.86 0.37
N ASP A 148 -10.45 4.39 -0.24
CA ASP A 148 -10.20 4.33 -1.68
C ASP A 148 -8.83 3.69 -1.91
N LEU A 149 -8.83 2.51 -2.53
CA LEU A 149 -7.62 1.73 -2.83
C LEU A 149 -7.53 1.49 -4.32
N ARG A 150 -6.41 1.90 -4.91
CA ARG A 150 -6.05 1.54 -6.28
C ARG A 150 -4.79 0.68 -6.26
N ASN A 151 -4.97 -0.63 -6.35
CA ASN A 151 -3.89 -1.60 -6.43
C ASN A 151 -3.60 -1.95 -7.90
N THR A 152 -2.89 -1.09 -8.61
CA THR A 152 -2.65 -1.23 -10.05
C THR A 152 -1.17 -1.20 -10.38
N SER A 153 -0.75 -2.01 -11.36
CA SER A 153 0.62 -1.98 -11.86
C SER A 153 0.80 -0.83 -12.86
N GLU A 154 0.72 0.42 -12.41
CA GLU A 154 1.21 1.56 -13.21
C GLU A 154 2.73 1.63 -13.15
N THR A 155 3.41 0.56 -13.58
CA THR A 155 4.84 0.67 -13.85
C THR A 155 5.02 1.47 -15.12
N THR A 156 5.57 2.68 -14.99
CA THR A 156 6.10 3.44 -16.13
C THR A 156 7.13 2.60 -16.87
N ASP A 157 7.26 2.79 -18.18
CA ASP A 157 8.20 2.03 -19.01
C ASP A 157 9.66 2.11 -18.49
N GLU A 158 10.03 3.19 -17.79
CA GLU A 158 11.32 3.33 -17.11
C GLU A 158 11.49 2.35 -15.93
N TYR A 159 10.44 2.13 -15.13
CA TYR A 159 10.47 1.14 -14.03
C TYR A 159 10.44 -0.31 -14.56
N ARG A 160 9.75 -0.54 -15.69
CA ARG A 160 9.75 -1.84 -16.40
C ARG A 160 11.15 -2.21 -16.90
N ALA A 161 11.95 -1.20 -17.32
CA ALA A 161 13.32 -1.39 -17.76
C ALA A 161 14.31 -1.63 -16.59
N LEU A 162 14.09 -1.01 -15.43
CA LEU A 162 14.97 -1.13 -14.26
C LEU A 162 14.88 -2.49 -13.54
N LEU A 163 13.68 -3.07 -13.44
CA LEU A 163 13.48 -4.34 -12.73
C LEU A 163 13.68 -5.59 -13.62
N GLY A 164 13.87 -5.38 -14.93
CA GLY A 164 13.78 -6.44 -15.94
C GLY A 164 12.37 -7.05 -16.00
N GLU A 165 12.11 -7.93 -16.97
CA GLU A 165 10.81 -8.62 -17.13
C GLU A 165 10.35 -9.45 -15.91
N LYS A 166 11.15 -9.51 -14.82
CA LYS A 166 10.95 -10.39 -13.66
C LYS A 166 10.11 -9.80 -12.52
N ASP A 167 9.81 -8.50 -12.51
CA ASP A 167 9.01 -7.87 -11.43
C ASP A 167 7.59 -7.48 -11.86
N ARG A 168 6.92 -8.37 -12.59
CA ARG A 168 5.45 -8.35 -12.77
C ARG A 168 4.72 -8.75 -11.48
N LYS A 169 5.01 -8.09 -10.35
CA LYS A 169 4.70 -8.56 -8.99
C LYS A 169 3.47 -7.94 -8.33
N VAL A 170 2.64 -7.19 -9.05
CA VAL A 170 1.37 -6.75 -8.46
C VAL A 170 0.42 -7.94 -8.49
N ARG A 171 0.07 -8.42 -7.29
CA ARG A 171 -0.97 -9.42 -7.15
C ARG A 171 -2.31 -8.71 -7.02
N PRO A 172 -3.34 -9.16 -7.74
CA PRO A 172 -4.69 -8.67 -7.52
C PRO A 172 -5.12 -8.88 -6.05
N LEU A 173 -5.84 -7.91 -5.50
CA LEU A 173 -6.54 -8.03 -4.22
C LEU A 173 -7.83 -8.79 -4.48
N PHE A 174 -7.82 -10.09 -4.19
CA PHE A 174 -9.01 -10.94 -4.29
C PHE A 174 -9.78 -11.06 -2.98
N ASP A 175 -9.08 -11.00 -1.84
CA ASP A 175 -9.66 -11.16 -0.51
C ASP A 175 -9.73 -9.82 0.22
N LEU A 176 -10.95 -9.34 0.43
CA LEU A 176 -11.24 -8.12 1.17
C LEU A 176 -11.81 -8.38 2.57
N SER A 177 -11.78 -9.63 3.07
CA SER A 177 -12.32 -10.00 4.40
C SER A 177 -11.68 -9.22 5.56
N VAL A 178 -10.50 -8.65 5.37
CA VAL A 178 -9.90 -7.72 6.35
C VAL A 178 -10.84 -6.57 6.73
N LEU A 179 -11.69 -6.14 5.79
CA LEU A 179 -12.61 -5.03 5.96
C LEU A 179 -13.78 -5.40 6.90
N ASP A 180 -14.00 -6.67 7.21
CA ASP A 180 -15.05 -7.14 8.14
C ASP A 180 -14.88 -6.59 9.56
N SER A 181 -13.64 -6.29 9.93
CA SER A 181 -13.31 -5.68 11.22
C SER A 181 -13.61 -4.18 11.29
N LEU A 182 -13.90 -3.54 10.16
CA LEU A 182 -14.00 -2.09 10.02
C LEU A 182 -15.46 -1.63 10.01
N ASN A 183 -16.11 -1.78 11.17
CA ASN A 183 -17.54 -1.53 11.36
C ASN A 183 -17.99 -0.08 11.08
N ASN A 184 -17.06 0.87 10.96
CA ASN A 184 -17.35 2.27 10.67
C ASN A 184 -17.29 2.62 9.19
N LEU A 185 -16.94 1.67 8.31
CA LEU A 185 -16.85 1.91 6.87
C LEU A 185 -18.21 2.26 6.27
N LYS A 186 -18.27 3.43 5.64
CA LYS A 186 -19.44 3.96 4.93
C LYS A 186 -19.25 3.95 3.43
N SER A 187 -18.01 4.13 2.97
CA SER A 187 -17.65 4.19 1.56
C SER A 187 -16.38 3.37 1.32
N ILE A 188 -16.44 2.50 0.32
CA ILE A 188 -15.34 1.65 -0.10
C ILE A 188 -15.22 1.78 -1.61
N ARG A 189 -14.02 2.05 -2.10
CA ARG A 189 -13.65 1.87 -3.50
C ARG A 189 -12.37 1.05 -3.52
N VAL A 190 -12.38 -0.05 -4.26
CA VAL A 190 -11.20 -0.88 -4.49
C VAL A 190 -11.12 -1.18 -5.98
N GLN A 191 -10.07 -0.68 -6.62
CA GLN A 191 -9.64 -1.11 -7.95
C GLN A 191 -8.42 -2.00 -7.77
N SER A 192 -8.39 -3.17 -8.41
CA SER A 192 -7.20 -4.01 -8.38
C SER A 192 -6.88 -4.67 -9.71
N GLU A 193 -5.61 -4.63 -10.10
CA GLU A 193 -5.13 -5.25 -11.32
C GLU A 193 -3.83 -6.02 -11.03
N GLY A 194 -3.56 -7.09 -11.78
CA GLY A 194 -2.27 -7.76 -11.65
C GLY A 194 -2.21 -9.18 -12.16
N PHE A 195 -1.14 -9.88 -11.78
CA PHE A 195 -0.86 -11.25 -12.16
C PHE A 195 -1.12 -12.21 -10.99
N THR A 196 -1.71 -13.36 -11.27
CA THR A 196 -1.79 -14.47 -10.33
C THR A 196 -0.53 -15.33 -10.38
N GLU A 197 -0.47 -16.33 -9.50
CA GLU A 197 0.52 -17.39 -9.65
C GLU A 197 0.34 -18.13 -10.99
N PRO A 198 1.44 -18.51 -11.67
CA PRO A 198 1.35 -19.28 -12.90
C PRO A 198 0.70 -20.65 -12.69
N VAL A 199 -0.11 -21.09 -13.65
CA VAL A 199 -0.64 -22.45 -13.72
C VAL A 199 0.24 -23.31 -14.63
N ALA A 200 0.61 -24.50 -14.16
CA ALA A 200 1.31 -25.48 -14.98
C ALA A 200 0.32 -26.48 -15.61
N LEU A 201 0.23 -26.50 -16.94
CA LEU A 201 -0.66 -27.38 -17.69
C LEU A 201 0.16 -28.37 -18.53
N LYS A 202 -0.32 -29.61 -18.67
CA LYS A 202 0.30 -30.58 -19.61
C LYS A 202 -0.10 -30.22 -21.03
N LYS A 203 0.78 -30.40 -22.02
CA LYS A 203 0.46 -30.14 -23.45
C LYS A 203 -0.81 -30.82 -23.98
N SER A 204 -1.28 -31.90 -23.36
CA SER A 204 -2.51 -32.60 -23.74
C SER A 204 -3.78 -32.05 -23.07
N MET A 205 -3.66 -31.09 -22.15
CA MET A 205 -4.80 -30.46 -21.49
C MET A 205 -5.37 -29.37 -22.39
N THR A 206 -6.69 -29.40 -22.57
CA THR A 206 -7.43 -28.38 -23.32
C THR A 206 -8.42 -27.62 -22.44
N ASN A 207 -8.45 -27.89 -21.15
CA ASN A 207 -9.34 -27.21 -20.21
C ASN A 207 -8.59 -26.84 -18.93
N TYR A 208 -8.96 -25.71 -18.35
CA TYR A 208 -8.52 -25.27 -17.02
C TYR A 208 -9.73 -24.75 -16.25
N THR A 209 -9.78 -25.05 -14.95
CA THR A 209 -10.86 -24.61 -14.05
C THR A 209 -10.28 -24.16 -12.73
N MET A 210 -10.85 -23.12 -12.14
CA MET A 210 -10.54 -22.69 -10.78
C MET A 210 -11.78 -22.19 -10.05
N VAL A 211 -11.76 -22.27 -8.72
CA VAL A 211 -12.75 -21.60 -7.88
C VAL A 211 -12.47 -20.10 -7.92
N SER A 212 -13.52 -19.29 -7.93
CA SER A 212 -13.45 -17.83 -7.83
C SER A 212 -12.58 -17.43 -6.64
N PRO A 213 -11.53 -16.62 -6.84
CA PRO A 213 -10.69 -16.18 -5.73
C PRO A 213 -11.33 -15.01 -4.96
N ILE A 214 -12.43 -14.44 -5.47
CA ILE A 214 -13.02 -13.20 -4.95
C ILE A 214 -13.74 -13.49 -3.62
N VAL A 215 -13.26 -12.87 -2.55
CA VAL A 215 -13.87 -12.93 -1.21
C VAL A 215 -14.35 -11.54 -0.84
N LEU A 216 -15.68 -11.39 -0.82
CA LEU A 216 -16.31 -10.14 -0.41
C LEU A 216 -16.31 -10.00 1.12
N PRO A 217 -16.13 -8.77 1.64
CA PRO A 217 -16.37 -8.51 3.05
C PRO A 217 -17.88 -8.52 3.35
N GLN A 218 -18.23 -8.81 4.60
CA GLN A 218 -19.60 -8.90 5.11
C GLN A 218 -20.43 -7.65 4.80
N VAL A 219 -19.81 -6.46 4.80
CA VAL A 219 -20.49 -5.19 4.46
C VAL A 219 -21.07 -5.17 3.03
N PHE A 220 -20.50 -5.95 2.09
CA PHE A 220 -21.05 -6.14 0.76
C PHE A 220 -22.12 -7.24 0.76
N VAL A 221 -21.85 -8.35 1.44
CA VAL A 221 -22.77 -9.49 1.55
C VAL A 221 -24.10 -9.07 2.18
N ASP A 222 -24.07 -8.26 3.25
CA ASP A 222 -25.25 -7.75 3.94
C ASP A 222 -26.13 -6.87 3.04
N LYS A 223 -25.54 -6.25 2.01
CA LYS A 223 -26.26 -5.44 1.01
C LYS A 223 -26.78 -6.27 -0.16
N GLY A 224 -26.56 -7.58 -0.15
CA GLY A 224 -26.92 -8.47 -1.24
C GLY A 224 -26.07 -8.28 -2.50
N ALA A 225 -24.86 -7.72 -2.35
CA ALA A 225 -23.94 -7.50 -3.46
C ALA A 225 -23.56 -8.84 -4.12
N LYS A 226 -23.42 -8.81 -5.44
CA LYS A 226 -23.04 -9.97 -6.24
C LYS A 226 -21.75 -9.70 -6.98
N VAL A 227 -20.90 -10.73 -7.07
CA VAL A 227 -19.72 -10.70 -7.94
C VAL A 227 -20.15 -11.13 -9.34
N ILE A 228 -19.86 -10.28 -10.31
CA ILE A 228 -19.93 -10.61 -11.73
C ILE A 228 -18.51 -10.83 -12.20
N ILE A 229 -18.25 -11.99 -12.83
CA ILE A 229 -16.95 -12.36 -13.37
C ILE A 229 -17.09 -12.57 -14.88
N GLU A 230 -16.20 -11.94 -15.64
CA GLU A 230 -16.19 -11.95 -17.10
C GLU A 230 -14.76 -12.22 -17.61
N SER A 231 -14.65 -12.58 -18.89
CA SER A 231 -13.36 -12.77 -19.55
C SER A 231 -13.50 -12.51 -21.04
N GLU A 232 -12.45 -11.98 -21.65
CA GLU A 232 -12.32 -11.85 -23.10
C GLU A 232 -11.80 -13.15 -23.76
N ASP A 233 -11.35 -14.12 -22.97
CA ASP A 233 -10.86 -15.40 -23.47
C ASP A 233 -12.01 -16.20 -24.11
N GLN A 234 -11.72 -16.82 -25.25
CA GLN A 234 -12.69 -17.69 -25.93
C GLN A 234 -13.04 -18.91 -25.07
N ASN A 235 -14.31 -19.30 -25.11
CA ASN A 235 -14.85 -20.46 -24.38
C ASN A 235 -14.67 -20.36 -22.85
N PHE A 236 -14.61 -19.15 -22.30
CA PHE A 236 -14.73 -18.91 -20.88
C PHE A 236 -16.18 -19.08 -20.40
N THR A 237 -16.34 -19.65 -19.21
CA THR A 237 -17.62 -19.69 -18.49
C THR A 237 -17.41 -19.45 -17.00
N TYR A 238 -18.39 -18.82 -16.36
CA TYR A 238 -18.46 -18.66 -14.91
C TYR A 238 -19.79 -19.20 -14.40
N GLN A 239 -19.75 -20.26 -13.60
CA GLN A 239 -20.95 -20.88 -13.04
C GLN A 239 -20.62 -21.47 -11.66
N ASP A 240 -21.52 -21.27 -10.68
CA ASP A 240 -21.43 -21.85 -9.34
C ASP A 240 -20.05 -21.61 -8.68
N ASP A 241 -19.57 -20.36 -8.75
CA ASP A 241 -18.26 -19.91 -8.28
C ASP A 241 -17.05 -20.61 -8.93
N VAL A 242 -17.23 -21.23 -10.10
CA VAL A 242 -16.16 -21.88 -10.87
C VAL A 242 -15.94 -21.14 -12.19
N LEU A 243 -14.71 -20.68 -12.39
CA LEU A 243 -14.19 -20.16 -13.65
C LEU A 243 -13.68 -21.33 -14.48
N SER A 244 -14.10 -21.43 -15.73
CA SER A 244 -13.69 -22.52 -16.63
C SER A 244 -13.29 -21.98 -18.00
N TRP A 245 -12.12 -22.39 -18.47
CA TRP A 245 -11.62 -22.16 -19.82
C TRP A 245 -11.56 -23.48 -20.57
N ALA A 246 -12.17 -23.54 -21.74
CA ALA A 246 -12.20 -24.74 -22.57
C ALA A 246 -11.51 -24.52 -23.93
N GLN A 247 -11.15 -25.62 -24.60
CA GLN A 247 -10.48 -25.61 -25.91
C GLN A 247 -9.16 -24.82 -25.91
N LEU A 248 -8.42 -24.85 -24.81
CA LEU A 248 -7.10 -24.25 -24.69
C LEU A 248 -6.14 -24.86 -25.71
N SER A 249 -5.38 -23.98 -26.35
CA SER A 249 -4.32 -24.34 -27.28
C SER A 249 -2.98 -24.39 -26.54
N SER A 250 -2.08 -25.29 -26.93
CA SER A 250 -0.74 -25.41 -26.32
C SER A 250 0.16 -24.17 -26.50
N ASP A 251 -0.29 -23.18 -27.27
CA ASP A 251 0.36 -21.88 -27.41
C ASP A 251 -0.21 -20.80 -26.47
N THR A 252 -1.37 -21.00 -25.83
CA THR A 252 -1.97 -20.07 -24.87
C THR A 252 -0.96 -19.71 -23.77
N LYS A 253 -0.65 -18.43 -23.61
CA LYS A 253 0.35 -17.94 -22.64
C LYS A 253 -0.26 -17.40 -21.37
N GLU A 254 -1.47 -16.88 -21.46
CA GLU A 254 -2.13 -16.14 -20.40
C GLU A 254 -3.63 -16.45 -20.50
N LEU A 255 -4.27 -16.52 -19.35
CA LEU A 255 -5.73 -16.49 -19.21
C LEU A 255 -6.10 -15.21 -18.47
N HIS A 256 -7.26 -14.65 -18.78
CA HIS A 256 -7.73 -13.38 -18.26
C HIS A 256 -9.08 -13.56 -17.61
N PHE A 257 -9.34 -12.80 -16.56
CA PHE A 257 -10.70 -12.56 -16.09
C PHE A 257 -10.76 -11.21 -15.39
N SER A 258 -11.92 -10.59 -15.45
CA SER A 258 -12.26 -9.37 -14.72
C SER A 258 -13.37 -9.67 -13.74
N TRP A 259 -13.49 -8.85 -12.70
CA TRP A 259 -14.62 -8.89 -11.79
C TRP A 259 -15.14 -7.50 -11.50
N HIS A 260 -16.43 -7.43 -11.23
CA HIS A 260 -17.08 -6.24 -10.72
C HIS A 260 -18.14 -6.62 -9.69
N VAL A 261 -18.28 -5.77 -8.68
CA VAL A 261 -19.36 -5.84 -7.69
C VAL A 261 -20.26 -4.62 -7.87
N GLU A 262 -21.57 -4.85 -7.97
CA GLU A 262 -22.57 -3.81 -8.27
C GLU A 262 -22.39 -2.55 -7.37
N ASP A 263 -22.72 -1.38 -7.93
CA ASP A 263 -22.47 -0.03 -7.37
C ASP A 263 -21.01 0.48 -7.38
N TRP A 264 -20.14 -0.10 -8.22
CA TRP A 264 -18.80 0.42 -8.60
C TRP A 264 -17.78 0.52 -7.45
N THR A 265 -17.98 -0.22 -6.36
CA THR A 265 -17.17 -0.10 -5.15
C THR A 265 -16.02 -1.12 -5.07
N TYR A 266 -16.05 -2.18 -5.87
CA TYR A 266 -14.95 -3.14 -5.98
C TYR A 266 -14.91 -3.77 -7.37
N PHE A 267 -13.80 -3.59 -8.09
CA PHE A 267 -13.60 -4.13 -9.43
C PHE A 267 -12.13 -4.37 -9.71
N GLY A 268 -11.86 -5.14 -10.77
CA GLY A 268 -10.49 -5.40 -11.16
C GLY A 268 -10.32 -6.42 -12.27
N GLU A 269 -9.06 -6.66 -12.60
CA GLU A 269 -8.63 -7.57 -13.66
C GLU A 269 -7.45 -8.43 -13.19
N ALA A 270 -7.40 -9.67 -13.65
CA ALA A 270 -6.34 -10.60 -13.32
C ALA A 270 -5.88 -11.38 -14.55
N THR A 271 -4.56 -11.51 -14.67
CA THR A 271 -3.89 -12.35 -15.67
C THR A 271 -3.29 -13.57 -14.98
N ILE A 272 -3.58 -14.76 -15.50
CA ILE A 272 -3.03 -16.05 -15.06
C ILE A 272 -2.00 -16.53 -16.08
N PRO A 273 -0.69 -16.49 -15.78
CA PRO A 273 0.32 -17.01 -16.69
C PRO A 273 0.21 -18.55 -16.83
N VAL A 274 0.33 -19.06 -18.05
CA VAL A 274 0.26 -20.49 -18.36
C VAL A 274 1.63 -21.05 -18.71
N LEU A 275 2.05 -22.08 -17.97
CA LEU A 275 3.29 -22.81 -18.18
C LEU A 275 2.99 -24.22 -18.72
N TRP A 276 3.17 -24.40 -20.03
CA TRP A 276 3.01 -25.72 -20.65
C TRP A 276 4.20 -26.63 -20.35
N LYS A 277 3.92 -27.84 -19.87
CA LYS A 277 4.88 -28.90 -19.57
C LYS A 277 4.61 -30.17 -20.39
#